data_AF-A0A759MBV2-F1
#
_entry.id   AF-A0A759MBV2-F1
#
_cell.length_a   1.000
_cell.length_b   1.000
_cell.length_c   1.000
_cell.angle_alpha   90.00
_cell.angle_beta   90.00
_cell.angle_gamma   90.00
#
_symmetry.space_group_name_H-M   'P 1'
#
loop_
_entity.id
_entity.type
_entity.pdbx_description
1 polymer ?
#
loop_
_entity_poly.entity_id
_entity_poly.type
_entity_poly.pdbx_seq_one_letter_code
_entity_poly.pdbx_strand_id
1 'polypeptide(L)'
;MGALKNLPIRVTVMGIMVIMLLLVIADSLMLFTAETVTGWRRITSVAIIVMAAVILIMTNIYLVRCLMKPLAELKQYLLSIADGNLNNRITLFGNNCVGQLYPLIATLQKNNAEIVSSIRICTGDLHKQMRTLSDENSALAARTEQGAAAVVETAASMEQLSATVGLNADNAVAASEMAREVASSAQDTCEMVVRVKNTMAETEAASVKINDITTIINSIAFQTNILALNASVEAARAGEQGRGFAVVASEVRNLAQRCAESAKDIAALITSATTLIQEGVALAENAEVSMSTMNDSISNVSHVIGEIAISSEEQNRGIQQARMAVNEVDRITQQNNRMAEQSTTLVNALQQLTEQLNHEVDLFRLPDNTLLH
;
A
#
# COMPACT_ATOMS: atom_id res chain seq x y z
N MET A 1 -48.58 -71.25 -9.72
CA MET A 1 -48.17 -70.32 -8.63
C MET A 1 -48.21 -68.85 -9.03
N GLY A 2 -47.87 -68.46 -10.28
CA GLY A 2 -47.79 -67.04 -10.69
C GLY A 2 -49.12 -66.27 -10.75
N ALA A 3 -50.24 -66.92 -11.07
CA ALA A 3 -51.55 -66.25 -11.18
C ALA A 3 -52.07 -65.71 -9.83
N LEU A 4 -51.77 -66.38 -8.72
CA LEU A 4 -52.23 -66.02 -7.37
C LEU A 4 -51.61 -64.72 -6.83
N LYS A 5 -50.44 -64.31 -7.35
CA LYS A 5 -49.69 -63.15 -6.86
C LYS A 5 -50.34 -61.81 -7.23
N ASN A 6 -51.19 -61.79 -8.25
CA ASN A 6 -51.83 -60.58 -8.78
C ASN A 6 -53.32 -60.48 -8.44
N LEU A 7 -53.90 -61.48 -7.77
CA LEU A 7 -55.28 -61.38 -7.30
C LEU A 7 -55.36 -60.49 -6.05
N PRO A 8 -56.40 -59.65 -5.91
CA PRO A 8 -56.61 -58.89 -4.69
C PRO A 8 -56.63 -59.85 -3.49
N ILE A 9 -55.96 -59.50 -2.39
CA ILE A 9 -55.94 -60.30 -1.15
C ILE A 9 -57.36 -60.70 -0.71
N ARG A 10 -58.35 -59.84 -0.97
CA ARG A 10 -59.76 -60.12 -0.71
C ARG A 10 -60.29 -61.28 -1.55
N VAL A 11 -59.96 -61.35 -2.84
CA VAL A 11 -60.46 -62.40 -3.75
C VAL A 11 -59.82 -63.75 -3.41
N THR A 12 -58.53 -63.78 -3.05
CA THR A 12 -57.86 -65.01 -2.62
C THR A 12 -58.35 -65.49 -1.26
N VAL A 13 -58.43 -64.62 -0.25
CA VAL A 13 -58.92 -65.01 1.08
C VAL A 13 -60.40 -65.36 1.06
N MET A 14 -61.24 -64.58 0.36
CA MET A 14 -62.66 -64.90 0.20
C MET A 14 -62.86 -66.17 -0.63
N GLY A 15 -62.08 -66.38 -1.69
CA GLY A 15 -62.12 -67.60 -2.49
C GLY A 15 -61.81 -68.85 -1.68
N ILE A 16 -60.74 -68.82 -0.87
CA ILE A 16 -60.39 -69.92 0.06
C ILE A 16 -61.49 -70.14 1.10
N MET A 17 -62.06 -69.07 1.66
CA MET A 17 -63.12 -69.17 2.67
C MET A 17 -64.45 -69.66 2.10
N VAL A 18 -64.81 -69.29 0.87
CA VAL A 18 -66.00 -69.79 0.19
C VAL A 18 -65.83 -71.26 -0.18
N ILE A 19 -64.64 -71.68 -0.64
CA ILE A 19 -64.35 -73.10 -0.89
C ILE A 19 -64.44 -73.91 0.40
N MET A 20 -63.87 -73.41 1.51
CA MET A 20 -64.01 -74.01 2.85
C MET A 20 -65.49 -74.11 3.28
N LEU A 21 -66.27 -73.04 3.09
CA LEU A 21 -67.70 -73.05 3.41
C LEU A 21 -68.46 -74.06 2.55
N LEU A 22 -68.17 -74.16 1.26
CA LEU A 22 -68.77 -75.14 0.35
C LEU A 22 -68.41 -76.57 0.74
N LEU A 23 -67.18 -76.83 1.17
CA LEU A 23 -66.77 -78.14 1.69
C LEU A 23 -67.53 -78.49 2.97
N VAL A 24 -67.66 -77.54 3.92
CA VAL A 24 -68.44 -77.72 5.15
C VAL A 24 -69.92 -77.96 4.85
N ILE A 25 -70.49 -77.23 3.88
CA ILE A 25 -71.87 -77.42 3.43
C ILE A 25 -72.02 -78.80 2.77
N ALA A 26 -71.10 -79.20 1.89
CA ALA A 26 -71.15 -80.50 1.22
C ALA A 26 -71.05 -81.67 2.21
N ASP A 27 -70.15 -81.57 3.19
CA ASP A 27 -69.98 -82.59 4.24
C ASP A 27 -71.21 -82.63 5.17
N SER A 28 -71.75 -81.47 5.53
CA SER A 28 -73.00 -81.35 6.30
C SER A 28 -74.22 -81.87 5.54
N LEU A 29 -74.26 -81.70 4.22
CA LEU A 29 -75.34 -82.18 3.34
C LEU A 29 -75.27 -83.69 3.14
N MET A 30 -74.07 -84.26 2.98
CA MET A 30 -73.84 -85.72 2.98
C MET A 30 -74.33 -86.36 4.28
N LEU A 31 -74.00 -85.74 5.41
CA LEU A 31 -74.49 -86.15 6.74
C LEU A 31 -76.01 -85.97 6.89
N PHE A 32 -76.63 -85.04 6.16
CA PHE A 32 -78.07 -84.81 6.18
C PHE A 32 -78.87 -85.85 5.37
N THR A 33 -78.29 -86.37 4.28
CA THR A 33 -78.93 -87.37 3.38
C THR A 33 -78.79 -88.82 3.84
N ALA A 34 -77.94 -89.11 4.84
CA ALA A 34 -77.80 -90.47 5.37
C ALA A 34 -79.08 -90.91 6.13
N GLU A 35 -79.73 -91.99 5.68
CA GLU A 35 -81.05 -92.45 6.16
C GLU A 35 -81.14 -92.87 7.65
N THR A 36 -80.03 -92.87 8.40
CA THR A 36 -79.96 -93.35 9.79
C THR A 36 -79.81 -92.23 10.85
N VAL A 37 -80.13 -90.99 10.50
CA VAL A 37 -79.74 -89.80 11.30
C VAL A 37 -80.91 -89.23 12.13
N THR A 38 -80.77 -89.25 13.46
CA THR A 38 -81.72 -88.72 14.46
C THR A 38 -81.88 -87.19 14.39
N GLY A 39 -83.05 -86.65 14.76
CA GLY A 39 -83.39 -85.22 14.63
C GLY A 39 -82.41 -84.23 15.29
N TRP A 40 -81.69 -84.66 16.33
CA TRP A 40 -80.66 -83.86 16.99
C TRP A 40 -79.45 -83.57 16.08
N ARG A 41 -79.09 -84.47 15.17
CA ARG A 41 -77.97 -84.28 14.23
C ARG A 41 -78.29 -83.30 13.09
N ARG A 42 -79.57 -83.09 12.76
CA ARG A 42 -79.98 -82.06 11.79
C ARG A 42 -79.80 -80.65 12.35
N ILE A 43 -80.15 -80.44 13.62
CA ILE A 43 -79.99 -79.15 14.30
C ILE A 43 -78.50 -78.77 14.41
N THR A 44 -77.62 -79.73 14.73
CA THR A 44 -76.18 -79.46 14.80
C THR A 44 -75.57 -79.13 13.44
N SER A 45 -76.00 -79.78 12.34
CA SER A 45 -75.52 -79.45 10.99
C SER A 45 -75.90 -78.03 10.56
N VAL A 46 -77.12 -77.58 10.84
CA VAL A 46 -77.56 -76.20 10.55
C VAL A 46 -76.80 -75.19 11.40
N ALA A 47 -76.57 -75.50 12.69
CA ALA A 47 -75.79 -74.63 13.57
C ALA A 47 -74.33 -74.44 13.09
N ILE A 48 -73.70 -75.50 12.57
CA ILE A 48 -72.34 -75.44 11.99
C ILE A 48 -72.31 -74.54 10.75
N ILE A 49 -73.30 -74.67 9.85
CA ILE A 49 -73.40 -73.83 8.64
C ILE A 49 -73.61 -72.36 9.02
N VAL A 50 -74.50 -72.06 9.97
CA VAL A 50 -74.74 -70.68 10.45
C VAL A 50 -73.48 -70.11 11.09
N MET A 51 -72.80 -70.88 11.96
CA MET A 51 -71.56 -70.44 12.60
C MET A 51 -70.46 -70.17 11.57
N ALA A 52 -70.31 -71.04 10.56
CA ALA A 52 -69.36 -70.85 9.47
C ALA A 52 -69.68 -69.59 8.65
N ALA A 53 -70.95 -69.32 8.38
CA ALA A 53 -71.39 -68.10 7.69
C ALA A 53 -71.10 -66.83 8.52
N VAL A 54 -71.34 -66.85 9.83
CA VAL A 54 -71.01 -65.73 10.72
C VAL A 54 -69.51 -65.47 10.77
N ILE A 55 -68.69 -66.53 10.89
CA ILE A 55 -67.22 -66.41 10.86
C ILE A 55 -66.77 -65.80 9.53
N LEU A 56 -67.32 -66.25 8.40
CA LEU A 56 -66.97 -65.72 7.08
C LEU A 56 -67.33 -64.24 6.94
N ILE A 57 -68.50 -63.81 7.43
CA ILE A 57 -68.91 -62.40 7.44
C ILE A 57 -67.99 -61.58 8.35
N MET A 58 -67.70 -62.05 9.56
CA MET A 58 -66.81 -61.38 10.50
C MET A 58 -65.39 -61.25 9.96
N THR A 59 -64.82 -62.30 9.37
CA THR A 59 -63.50 -62.24 8.73
C THR A 59 -63.49 -61.29 7.54
N ASN A 60 -64.55 -61.26 6.72
CA ASN A 60 -64.65 -60.30 5.61
C ASN A 60 -64.74 -58.85 6.10
N ILE A 61 -65.54 -58.57 7.14
CA ILE A 61 -65.62 -57.24 7.76
C ILE A 61 -64.25 -56.85 8.34
N TYR A 62 -63.58 -57.76 9.05
CA TYR A 62 -62.25 -57.54 9.60
C TYR A 62 -61.21 -57.28 8.50
N LEU A 63 -61.20 -58.08 7.42
CA LEU A 63 -60.25 -57.93 6.32
C LEU A 63 -60.46 -56.61 5.57
N VAL A 64 -61.71 -56.19 5.36
CA VAL A 64 -62.00 -54.90 4.69
C VAL A 64 -61.70 -53.71 5.60
N ARG A 65 -62.17 -53.73 6.85
CA ARG A 65 -62.03 -52.57 7.77
C ARG A 65 -60.65 -52.45 8.42
N CYS A 66 -60.01 -53.56 8.76
CA CYS A 66 -58.74 -53.55 9.51
C CYS A 66 -57.50 -53.76 8.63
N LEU A 67 -57.66 -54.25 7.39
CA LEU A 67 -56.54 -54.48 6.47
C LEU A 67 -56.63 -53.62 5.20
N MET A 68 -57.72 -53.74 4.43
CA MET A 68 -57.78 -53.11 3.10
C MET A 68 -57.97 -51.60 3.12
N LYS A 69 -58.92 -51.08 3.92
CA LYS A 69 -59.14 -49.62 4.00
C LYS A 69 -57.91 -48.87 4.53
N PRO A 70 -57.29 -49.29 5.66
CA PRO A 70 -56.09 -48.62 6.17
C PRO A 70 -54.91 -48.73 5.21
N LEU A 71 -54.74 -49.85 4.51
CA LEU A 71 -53.67 -50.00 3.51
C LEU A 71 -53.90 -49.11 2.27
N ALA A 72 -55.15 -48.88 1.87
CA ALA A 72 -55.49 -47.96 0.79
C ALA A 72 -55.23 -46.49 1.18
N GLU A 73 -55.53 -46.10 2.42
CA GLU A 73 -55.19 -44.79 2.97
C GLU A 73 -53.66 -44.61 3.07
N LEU A 74 -52.93 -45.62 3.56
CA LEU A 74 -51.47 -45.64 3.61
C LEU A 74 -50.85 -45.41 2.22
N LYS A 75 -51.42 -46.05 1.19
CA LYS A 75 -51.02 -45.83 -0.21
C LYS A 75 -51.25 -44.38 -0.63
N GLN A 76 -52.37 -43.76 -0.26
CA GLN A 76 -52.65 -42.35 -0.58
C GLN A 76 -51.69 -41.40 0.14
N TYR A 77 -51.32 -41.68 1.39
CA TYR A 77 -50.28 -40.92 2.10
C TYR A 77 -48.93 -41.03 1.41
N LEU A 78 -48.51 -42.24 1.01
CA LEU A 78 -47.26 -42.43 0.27
C LEU A 78 -47.26 -41.73 -1.09
N LEU A 79 -48.37 -41.79 -1.84
CA LEU A 79 -48.50 -41.05 -3.10
C LEU A 79 -48.41 -39.54 -2.86
N SER A 80 -49.05 -39.02 -1.81
CA SER A 80 -48.96 -37.60 -1.45
C SER A 80 -47.53 -37.18 -1.10
N ILE A 81 -46.80 -38.01 -0.33
CA ILE A 81 -45.38 -37.77 0.00
C ILE A 81 -44.51 -37.84 -1.26
N ALA A 82 -44.77 -38.79 -2.16
CA ALA A 82 -44.04 -38.93 -3.42
C ALA A 82 -44.27 -37.73 -4.37
N ASP A 83 -45.46 -37.14 -4.35
CA ASP A 83 -45.81 -35.91 -5.08
C ASP A 83 -45.29 -34.64 -4.36
N GLY A 84 -44.50 -34.79 -3.29
CA GLY A 84 -43.90 -33.67 -2.54
C GLY A 84 -44.82 -33.03 -1.50
N ASN A 85 -46.05 -33.51 -1.31
CA ASN A 85 -46.95 -32.98 -0.29
C ASN A 85 -46.66 -33.58 1.10
N LEU A 86 -45.94 -32.82 1.93
CA LEU A 86 -45.56 -33.17 3.29
C LEU A 86 -46.48 -32.54 4.36
N ASN A 87 -47.53 -31.82 3.97
CA ASN A 87 -48.47 -31.15 4.88
C ASN A 87 -49.60 -32.06 5.40
N ASN A 88 -49.80 -33.24 4.79
CA ASN A 88 -50.91 -34.13 5.17
C ASN A 88 -50.70 -34.73 6.57
N ARG A 89 -51.69 -34.60 7.46
CA ARG A 89 -51.65 -35.28 8.78
C ARG A 89 -51.95 -36.77 8.65
N ILE A 90 -51.00 -37.61 9.05
CA ILE A 90 -51.17 -39.07 9.12
C ILE A 90 -51.83 -39.43 10.46
N THR A 91 -53.07 -39.89 10.43
CA THR A 91 -53.80 -40.34 11.61
C THR A 91 -53.39 -41.76 11.99
N LEU A 92 -52.96 -42.00 13.23
CA LEU A 92 -52.53 -43.31 13.70
C LEU A 92 -53.69 -44.32 13.69
N PHE A 93 -53.44 -45.54 13.21
CA PHE A 93 -54.45 -46.60 13.10
C PHE A 93 -54.03 -47.85 13.88
N GLY A 94 -54.69 -48.16 15.00
CA GLY A 94 -54.57 -49.46 15.70
C GLY A 94 -53.14 -49.92 16.04
N ASN A 95 -52.98 -51.18 16.47
CA ASN A 95 -51.66 -51.79 16.73
C ASN A 95 -51.50 -53.15 16.03
N ASN A 96 -52.26 -53.38 14.96
CA ASN A 96 -52.11 -54.55 14.11
C ASN A 96 -50.92 -54.35 13.14
N CYS A 97 -50.57 -55.38 12.36
CA CYS A 97 -49.42 -55.32 11.44
C CYS A 97 -49.47 -54.14 10.46
N VAL A 98 -50.67 -53.70 10.04
CA VAL A 98 -50.85 -52.51 9.17
C VAL A 98 -50.71 -51.21 9.97
N GLY A 99 -51.24 -51.19 11.19
CA GLY A 99 -51.14 -50.06 12.11
C GLY A 99 -49.71 -49.70 12.50
N GLN A 100 -48.83 -50.70 12.60
CA GLN A 100 -47.41 -50.48 12.83
C GLN A 100 -46.71 -49.71 11.70
N LEU A 101 -47.27 -49.65 10.47
CA LEU A 101 -46.68 -48.90 9.35
C LEU A 101 -46.96 -47.40 9.41
N TYR A 102 -48.08 -46.98 10.00
CA TYR A 102 -48.44 -45.56 10.15
C TYR A 102 -47.37 -44.72 10.86
N PRO A 103 -46.82 -45.12 12.03
CA PRO A 103 -45.78 -44.34 12.70
C PRO A 103 -44.46 -44.29 11.90
N LEU A 104 -44.11 -45.33 11.13
CA LEU A 104 -42.93 -45.29 10.25
C LEU A 104 -43.09 -44.27 9.13
N ILE A 105 -44.26 -44.22 8.49
CA ILE A 105 -44.52 -43.25 7.40
C ILE A 105 -44.66 -41.84 7.96
N ALA A 106 -45.25 -41.66 9.14
CA ALA A 106 -45.27 -40.37 9.83
C ALA A 106 -43.85 -39.87 10.16
N THR A 107 -42.97 -40.77 10.62
CA THR A 107 -41.55 -40.45 10.84
C THR A 107 -40.85 -40.10 9.53
N LEU A 108 -41.10 -40.85 8.46
CA LEU A 108 -40.54 -40.58 7.12
C LEU A 108 -40.98 -39.20 6.61
N GLN A 109 -42.27 -38.88 6.71
CA GLN A 109 -42.81 -37.57 6.31
C GLN A 109 -42.17 -36.45 7.12
N LYS A 110 -42.09 -36.60 8.45
CA LYS A 110 -41.46 -35.64 9.35
C LYS A 110 -40.00 -35.40 9.00
N ASN A 111 -39.19 -36.45 8.85
CA ASN A 111 -37.78 -36.33 8.52
C ASN A 111 -37.57 -35.66 7.15
N ASN A 112 -38.38 -35.98 6.14
CA ASN A 112 -38.32 -35.30 4.85
C ASN A 112 -38.71 -33.82 4.96
N ALA A 113 -39.72 -33.48 5.76
CA ALA A 113 -40.11 -32.10 6.00
C ALA A 113 -39.02 -31.29 6.72
N GLU A 114 -38.34 -31.89 7.69
CA GLU A 114 -37.20 -31.30 8.38
C GLU A 114 -36.01 -31.06 7.44
N ILE A 115 -35.70 -32.03 6.57
CA ILE A 115 -34.64 -31.90 5.56
C ILE A 115 -34.96 -30.76 4.58
N VAL A 116 -36.16 -30.76 3.97
CA VAL A 116 -36.57 -29.72 3.02
C VAL A 116 -36.60 -28.33 3.69
N SER A 117 -37.10 -28.24 4.93
CA SER A 117 -37.08 -26.98 5.70
C SER A 117 -35.65 -26.48 5.92
N SER A 118 -34.75 -27.37 6.33
CA SER A 118 -33.33 -27.05 6.52
C SER A 118 -32.67 -26.57 5.22
N ILE A 119 -32.99 -27.21 4.09
CA ILE A 119 -32.50 -26.78 2.77
C ILE A 119 -33.01 -25.37 2.44
N ARG A 120 -34.31 -25.08 2.62
CA ARG A 120 -34.89 -23.74 2.36
C ARG A 120 -34.28 -22.64 3.23
N ILE A 121 -33.99 -22.93 4.49
CA ILE A 121 -33.29 -21.99 5.38
C ILE A 121 -31.87 -21.74 4.85
N CYS A 122 -31.14 -22.82 4.54
CA CYS A 122 -29.77 -22.75 4.04
C CYS A 122 -29.67 -21.99 2.70
N THR A 123 -30.57 -22.24 1.75
CA THR A 123 -30.61 -21.52 0.47
C THR A 123 -30.97 -20.05 0.65
N GLY A 124 -31.91 -19.73 1.56
CA GLY A 124 -32.24 -18.35 1.92
C GLY A 124 -31.04 -17.58 2.49
N ASP A 125 -30.25 -18.23 3.34
CA ASP A 125 -29.05 -17.62 3.92
C ASP A 125 -27.89 -17.56 2.92
N LEU A 126 -27.74 -18.55 2.03
CA LEU A 126 -26.80 -18.50 0.91
C LEU A 126 -27.11 -17.32 -0.03
N HIS A 127 -28.38 -17.06 -0.33
CA HIS A 127 -28.78 -15.94 -1.17
C HIS A 127 -28.43 -14.58 -0.56
N LYS A 128 -28.61 -14.43 0.76
CA LYS A 128 -28.17 -13.21 1.48
C LYS A 128 -26.65 -13.05 1.43
N GLN A 129 -25.90 -14.12 1.69
CA GLN A 129 -24.43 -14.09 1.66
C GLN A 129 -23.89 -13.74 0.26
N MET A 130 -24.51 -14.24 -0.81
CA MET A 130 -24.10 -13.91 -2.17
C MET A 130 -24.33 -12.43 -2.52
N ARG A 131 -25.43 -11.83 -2.05
CA ARG A 131 -25.64 -10.38 -2.20
C ARG A 131 -24.55 -9.58 -1.49
N THR A 132 -24.24 -9.92 -0.25
CA THR A 132 -23.13 -9.29 0.48
C THR A 132 -21.80 -9.45 -0.25
N LEU A 133 -21.50 -10.66 -0.75
CA LEU A 133 -20.28 -10.91 -1.51
C LEU A 133 -20.21 -10.13 -2.83
N SER A 134 -21.36 -9.94 -3.51
CA SER A 134 -21.45 -9.08 -4.69
C SER A 134 -21.16 -7.62 -4.36
N ASP A 135 -21.72 -7.10 -3.27
CA ASP A 135 -21.51 -5.72 -2.82
C ASP A 135 -20.04 -5.49 -2.42
N GLU A 136 -19.46 -6.43 -1.66
CA GLU A 136 -18.05 -6.41 -1.28
C GLU A 136 -17.12 -6.45 -2.50
N ASN A 137 -17.47 -7.26 -3.50
CA ASN A 137 -16.69 -7.37 -4.72
C ASN A 137 -16.78 -6.11 -5.59
N SER A 138 -17.95 -5.47 -5.65
CA SER A 138 -18.10 -4.16 -6.29
C SER A 138 -17.29 -3.08 -5.58
N ALA A 139 -17.24 -3.10 -4.25
CA ALA A 139 -16.41 -2.19 -3.47
C ALA A 139 -14.92 -2.46 -3.67
N LEU A 140 -14.51 -3.73 -3.78
CA LEU A 140 -13.13 -4.11 -4.11
C LEU A 140 -12.73 -3.59 -5.50
N ALA A 141 -13.59 -3.74 -6.51
CA ALA A 141 -13.35 -3.23 -7.84
C ALA A 141 -13.14 -1.71 -7.83
N ALA A 142 -14.04 -0.96 -7.17
CA ALA A 142 -13.93 0.50 -7.06
C ALA A 142 -12.63 0.94 -6.33
N ARG A 143 -12.26 0.25 -5.24
CA ARG A 143 -11.00 0.52 -4.52
C ARG A 143 -9.76 0.19 -5.36
N THR A 144 -9.85 -0.84 -6.20
CA THR A 144 -8.74 -1.24 -7.08
C THR A 144 -8.56 -0.24 -8.22
N GLU A 145 -9.65 0.28 -8.78
CA GLU A 145 -9.61 1.36 -9.78
C GLU A 145 -9.02 2.66 -9.19
N GLN A 146 -9.44 3.04 -7.97
CA GLN A 146 -8.85 4.18 -7.27
C GLN A 146 -7.36 3.95 -6.94
N GLY A 147 -7.00 2.72 -6.56
CA GLY A 147 -5.62 2.33 -6.32
C GLY A 147 -4.76 2.44 -7.58
N ALA A 148 -5.29 2.03 -8.74
CA ALA A 148 -4.59 2.15 -10.02
C ALA A 148 -4.31 3.62 -10.37
N ALA A 149 -5.27 4.52 -10.17
CA ALA A 149 -5.06 5.95 -10.36
C ALA A 149 -3.95 6.50 -9.45
N ALA A 150 -3.94 6.12 -8.18
CA ALA A 150 -2.91 6.53 -7.22
C ALA A 150 -1.51 6.00 -7.58
N VAL A 151 -1.42 4.78 -8.10
CA VAL A 151 -0.16 4.19 -8.62
C VAL A 151 0.37 5.01 -9.80
N VAL A 152 -0.48 5.39 -10.74
CA VAL A 152 -0.09 6.22 -11.91
C VAL A 152 0.39 7.60 -11.46
N GLU A 153 -0.33 8.27 -10.56
CA GLU A 153 0.07 9.57 -10.02
C GLU A 153 1.39 9.50 -9.25
N THR A 154 1.57 8.43 -8.47
CA THR A 154 2.82 8.18 -7.75
C THR A 154 3.96 7.97 -8.74
N ALA A 155 3.78 7.15 -9.78
CA ALA A 155 4.79 6.91 -10.80
C ALA A 155 5.20 8.21 -11.53
N ALA A 156 4.24 9.05 -11.90
CA ALA A 156 4.50 10.36 -12.50
C ALA A 156 5.29 11.29 -11.55
N SER A 157 4.92 11.30 -10.26
CA SER A 157 5.65 12.05 -9.24
C SER A 157 7.08 11.55 -9.08
N MET A 158 7.31 10.23 -9.17
CA MET A 158 8.64 9.63 -9.14
C MET A 158 9.49 10.00 -10.36
N GLU A 159 8.89 10.16 -11.53
CA GLU A 159 9.58 10.69 -12.72
C GLU A 159 10.03 12.13 -12.54
N GLN A 160 9.14 12.98 -12.04
CA GLN A 160 9.47 14.37 -11.76
C GLN A 160 10.56 14.50 -10.69
N LEU A 161 10.47 13.70 -9.61
CA LEU A 161 11.50 13.66 -8.56
C LEU A 161 12.84 13.18 -9.12
N SER A 162 12.84 12.11 -9.92
CA SER A 162 14.06 11.60 -10.56
C SER A 162 14.73 12.65 -11.44
N ALA A 163 13.95 13.41 -12.22
CA ALA A 163 14.47 14.49 -13.05
C ALA A 163 15.05 15.63 -12.20
N THR A 164 14.37 16.03 -11.14
CA THR A 164 14.81 17.11 -10.24
C THR A 164 16.08 16.72 -9.48
N VAL A 165 16.16 15.48 -8.98
CA VAL A 165 17.36 14.96 -8.31
C VAL A 165 18.54 14.86 -9.28
N GLY A 166 18.31 14.42 -10.52
CA GLY A 166 19.35 14.43 -11.56
C GLY A 166 19.88 15.84 -11.83
N LEU A 167 18.98 16.82 -11.99
CA LEU A 167 19.36 18.22 -12.16
C LEU A 167 20.15 18.76 -10.97
N ASN A 168 19.81 18.38 -9.74
CA ASN A 168 20.56 18.77 -8.54
C ASN A 168 21.98 18.20 -8.54
N ALA A 169 22.16 16.95 -8.97
CA ALA A 169 23.48 16.34 -9.12
C ALA A 169 24.33 17.08 -10.16
N ASP A 170 23.76 17.37 -11.33
CA ASP A 170 24.44 18.13 -12.39
C ASP A 170 24.82 19.55 -11.92
N ASN A 171 23.89 20.23 -11.23
CA ASN A 171 24.14 21.55 -10.65
C ASN A 171 25.23 21.52 -9.58
N ALA A 172 25.29 20.46 -8.76
CA ALA A 172 26.35 20.29 -7.78
C ALA A 172 27.72 20.11 -8.46
N VAL A 173 27.80 19.33 -9.54
CA VAL A 173 29.04 19.18 -10.33
C VAL A 173 29.48 20.53 -10.90
N ALA A 174 28.56 21.26 -11.55
CA ALA A 174 28.85 22.58 -12.12
C ALA A 174 29.28 23.61 -11.05
N ALA A 175 28.61 23.61 -9.90
CA ALA A 175 28.97 24.48 -8.78
C ALA A 175 30.35 24.13 -8.19
N SER A 176 30.72 22.85 -8.15
CA SER A 176 32.04 22.40 -7.69
C SER A 176 33.15 22.88 -8.62
N GLU A 177 32.92 22.81 -9.94
CA GLU A 177 33.86 23.34 -10.94
C GLU A 177 34.02 24.86 -10.79
N MET A 178 32.93 25.60 -10.64
CA MET A 178 32.96 27.04 -10.40
C MET A 178 33.70 27.40 -9.10
N ALA A 179 33.47 26.67 -8.02
CA ALA A 179 34.19 26.88 -6.76
C ALA A 179 35.71 26.67 -6.94
N ARG A 180 36.11 25.69 -7.75
CA ARG A 180 37.51 25.42 -8.06
C ARG A 180 38.14 26.52 -8.93
N GLU A 181 37.41 27.07 -9.90
CA GLU A 181 37.87 28.23 -10.68
C GLU A 181 38.07 29.46 -9.79
N VAL A 182 37.12 29.74 -8.90
CA VAL A 182 37.23 30.87 -7.95
C VAL A 182 38.39 30.67 -6.98
N ALA A 183 38.62 29.45 -6.48
CA ALA A 183 39.77 29.14 -5.64
C ALA A 183 41.10 29.41 -6.37
N SER A 184 41.21 29.00 -7.64
CA SER A 184 42.39 29.29 -8.46
C SER A 184 42.62 30.80 -8.61
N SER A 185 41.57 31.56 -8.91
CA SER A 185 41.67 33.02 -9.08
C SER A 185 42.03 33.73 -7.76
N ALA A 186 41.53 33.25 -6.63
CA ALA A 186 41.90 33.75 -5.31
C ALA A 186 43.39 33.49 -5.02
N GLN A 187 43.92 32.34 -5.44
CA GLN A 187 45.34 32.02 -5.29
C GLN A 187 46.24 32.92 -6.13
N ASP A 188 45.88 33.18 -7.40
CA ASP A 188 46.58 34.14 -8.26
C ASP A 188 46.56 35.56 -7.66
N THR A 189 45.44 35.95 -7.06
CA THR A 189 45.29 37.24 -6.39
C THR A 189 46.19 37.34 -5.16
N CYS A 190 46.31 36.25 -4.39
CA CYS A 190 47.20 36.18 -3.24
C CYS A 190 48.67 36.38 -3.66
N GLU A 191 49.11 35.74 -4.76
CA GLU A 191 50.45 35.93 -5.31
C GLU A 191 50.70 37.40 -5.73
N MET A 192 49.71 38.06 -6.35
CA MET A 192 49.80 39.48 -6.69
C MET A 192 49.95 40.37 -5.45
N VAL A 193 49.20 40.11 -4.38
CA VAL A 193 49.29 40.86 -3.12
C VAL A 193 50.68 40.71 -2.49
N VAL A 194 51.22 39.48 -2.48
CA VAL A 194 52.60 39.22 -2.01
C VAL A 194 53.62 40.01 -2.83
N ARG A 195 53.44 40.09 -4.16
CA ARG A 195 54.33 40.86 -5.03
C ARG A 195 54.23 42.37 -4.78
N VAL A 196 53.04 42.90 -4.51
CA VAL A 196 52.83 44.30 -4.12
C VAL A 196 53.55 44.60 -2.80
N LYS A 197 53.39 43.74 -1.79
CA LYS A 197 54.09 43.85 -0.49
C LYS A 197 55.61 43.88 -0.65
N ASN A 198 56.17 42.98 -1.46
CA ASN A 198 57.61 42.96 -1.76
C ASN A 198 58.08 44.26 -2.44
N THR A 199 57.30 44.77 -3.40
CA THR A 199 57.62 46.02 -4.09
C THR A 199 57.59 47.22 -3.14
N MET A 200 56.63 47.25 -2.21
CA MET A 200 56.57 48.29 -1.17
C MET A 200 57.79 48.24 -0.24
N ALA A 201 58.21 47.03 0.19
CA ALA A 201 59.42 46.85 1.00
C ALA A 201 60.70 47.31 0.27
N GLU A 202 60.84 47.01 -1.01
CA GLU A 202 61.95 47.51 -1.85
C GLU A 202 61.92 49.04 -1.98
N THR A 203 60.72 49.62 -2.12
CA THR A 203 60.53 51.07 -2.22
C THR A 203 60.82 51.77 -0.88
N GLU A 204 60.47 51.17 0.25
CA GLU A 204 60.83 51.64 1.59
C GLU A 204 62.35 51.67 1.75
N ALA A 205 63.03 50.57 1.40
CA ALA A 205 64.50 50.49 1.46
C ALA A 205 65.18 51.52 0.54
N ALA A 206 64.63 51.79 -0.64
CA ALA A 206 65.12 52.85 -1.52
C ALA A 206 64.92 54.25 -0.90
N SER A 207 63.77 54.49 -0.27
CA SER A 207 63.43 55.77 0.37
C SER A 207 64.38 56.08 1.53
N VAL A 208 64.71 55.08 2.36
CA VAL A 208 65.72 55.20 3.43
C VAL A 208 67.07 55.61 2.87
N LYS A 209 67.56 54.97 1.79
CA LYS A 209 68.83 55.34 1.16
C LYS A 209 68.83 56.77 0.62
N ILE A 210 67.73 57.23 0.02
CA ILE A 210 67.64 58.60 -0.48
C ILE A 210 67.62 59.59 0.69
N ASN A 211 66.99 59.27 1.82
CA ASN A 211 67.04 60.08 3.03
C ASN A 211 68.48 60.22 3.59
N ASP A 212 69.25 59.13 3.59
CA ASP A 212 70.67 59.16 3.98
C ASP A 212 71.50 60.07 3.07
N ILE A 213 71.32 59.95 1.75
CA ILE A 213 71.97 60.82 0.76
C ILE A 213 71.59 62.29 0.99
N THR A 214 70.30 62.56 1.25
CA THR A 214 69.80 63.91 1.50
C THR A 214 70.41 64.52 2.76
N THR A 215 70.63 63.70 3.79
CA THR A 215 71.34 64.09 5.02
C THR A 215 72.80 64.47 4.73
N ILE A 216 73.49 63.69 3.89
CA ILE A 216 74.86 64.00 3.45
C ILE A 216 74.90 65.31 2.65
N ILE A 217 73.96 65.53 1.72
CA ILE A 217 73.86 66.77 0.93
C ILE A 217 73.67 67.98 1.85
N ASN A 218 72.79 67.89 2.85
CA ASN A 218 72.59 68.96 3.81
C ASN A 218 73.87 69.24 4.63
N SER A 219 74.62 68.20 5.00
CA SER A 219 75.93 68.34 5.66
C SER A 219 76.95 69.05 4.77
N ILE A 220 77.04 68.70 3.48
CA ILE A 220 77.93 69.35 2.51
C ILE A 220 77.52 70.82 2.32
N ALA A 221 76.22 71.11 2.21
CA ALA A 221 75.70 72.47 2.10
C ALA A 221 76.08 73.31 3.33
N PHE A 222 75.95 72.75 4.54
CA PHE A 222 76.38 73.40 5.77
C PHE A 222 77.89 73.68 5.78
N GLN A 223 78.72 72.69 5.45
CA GLN A 223 80.18 72.86 5.35
C GLN A 223 80.57 73.95 4.34
N THR A 224 79.90 73.96 3.18
CA THR A 224 80.12 74.96 2.12
C THR A 224 79.73 76.36 2.59
N ASN A 225 78.63 76.49 3.33
CA ASN A 225 78.20 77.75 3.94
C ASN A 225 79.24 78.28 4.96
N ILE A 226 79.85 77.41 5.77
CA ILE A 226 80.93 77.79 6.70
C ILE A 226 82.21 78.19 5.94
N LEU A 227 82.59 77.43 4.91
CA LEU A 227 83.74 77.76 4.03
C LEU A 227 83.56 79.13 3.36
N ALA A 228 82.37 79.40 2.81
CA ALA A 228 82.04 80.66 2.16
C ALA A 228 82.00 81.84 3.15
N LEU A 229 81.55 81.61 4.38
CA LEU A 229 81.63 82.60 5.46
C LEU A 229 83.10 82.93 5.79
N ASN A 230 83.95 81.92 5.98
CA ASN A 230 85.37 82.12 6.24
C ASN A 230 86.06 82.87 5.09
N ALA A 231 85.74 82.54 3.84
CA ALA A 231 86.25 83.25 2.66
C ALA A 231 85.77 84.71 2.60
N SER A 232 84.52 84.98 2.97
CA SER A 232 83.97 86.35 3.06
C SER A 232 84.71 87.19 4.10
N VAL A 233 85.03 86.59 5.25
CA VAL A 233 85.80 87.24 6.33
C VAL A 233 87.22 87.56 5.88
N GLU A 234 87.91 86.61 5.24
CA GLU A 234 89.29 86.83 4.77
C GLU A 234 89.34 87.83 3.59
N ALA A 235 88.33 87.82 2.72
CA ALA A 235 88.18 88.83 1.68
C ALA A 235 87.96 90.25 2.25
N ALA A 236 87.17 90.38 3.32
CA ALA A 236 87.03 91.66 4.03
C ALA A 236 88.35 92.12 4.68
N ARG A 237 89.16 91.16 5.16
CA ARG A 237 90.48 91.41 5.76
C ARG A 237 91.51 91.93 4.75
N ALA A 238 91.40 91.52 3.48
CA ALA A 238 92.25 91.98 2.38
C ALA A 238 91.89 93.38 1.83
N GLY A 239 90.84 94.03 2.33
CA GLY A 239 90.44 95.39 1.95
C GLY A 239 89.99 95.50 0.48
N GLU A 240 90.41 96.57 -0.22
CA GLU A 240 90.00 96.84 -1.61
C GLU A 240 90.40 95.72 -2.59
N GLN A 241 91.51 95.02 -2.34
CA GLN A 241 91.98 93.90 -3.18
C GLN A 241 91.09 92.64 -3.06
N GLY A 242 90.30 92.55 -1.98
CA GLY A 242 89.41 91.41 -1.71
C GLY A 242 87.97 91.58 -2.20
N ARG A 243 87.58 92.75 -2.74
CA ARG A 243 86.16 93.04 -3.11
C ARG A 243 85.57 92.01 -4.07
N GLY A 244 86.32 91.59 -5.09
CA GLY A 244 85.86 90.56 -6.04
C GLY A 244 85.64 89.19 -5.38
N PHE A 245 86.55 88.80 -4.48
CA PHE A 245 86.43 87.55 -3.72
C PHE A 245 85.27 87.58 -2.71
N ALA A 246 84.99 88.73 -2.09
CA ALA A 246 83.87 88.88 -1.17
C ALA A 246 82.52 88.65 -1.85
N VAL A 247 82.35 89.13 -3.08
CA VAL A 247 81.11 88.92 -3.87
C VAL A 247 80.94 87.43 -4.21
N VAL A 248 81.99 86.77 -4.68
CA VAL A 248 81.94 85.33 -4.98
C VAL A 248 81.65 84.52 -3.71
N ALA A 249 82.28 84.85 -2.59
CA ALA A 249 82.04 84.18 -1.32
C ALA A 249 80.59 84.36 -0.83
N SER A 250 79.99 85.55 -1.00
CA SER A 250 78.57 85.78 -0.71
C SER A 250 77.63 84.97 -1.61
N GLU A 251 77.95 84.84 -2.90
CA GLU A 251 77.16 84.06 -3.85
C GLU A 251 77.23 82.55 -3.54
N VAL A 252 78.43 82.04 -3.26
CA VAL A 252 78.63 80.63 -2.83
C VAL A 252 77.86 80.37 -1.53
N ARG A 253 77.84 81.32 -0.60
CA ARG A 253 77.07 81.21 0.65
C ARG A 253 75.57 81.13 0.38
N ASN A 254 75.04 82.00 -0.49
CA ASN A 254 73.62 81.97 -0.87
C ASN A 254 73.25 80.63 -1.53
N LEU A 255 74.09 80.14 -2.44
CA LEU A 255 73.90 78.84 -3.10
C LEU A 255 73.90 77.69 -2.10
N ALA A 256 74.80 77.72 -1.11
CA ALA A 256 74.86 76.73 -0.04
C ALA A 256 73.59 76.75 0.84
N GLN A 257 73.06 77.93 1.19
CA GLN A 257 71.80 78.04 1.92
C GLN A 257 70.61 77.50 1.11
N ARG A 258 70.52 77.83 -0.18
CA ARG A 258 69.48 77.29 -1.09
C ARG A 258 69.57 75.77 -1.23
N CYS A 259 70.78 75.22 -1.27
CA CYS A 259 71.01 73.78 -1.31
C CYS A 259 70.53 73.09 -0.03
N ALA A 260 70.82 73.67 1.15
CA ALA A 260 70.35 73.15 2.44
C ALA A 260 68.81 73.17 2.55
N GLU A 261 68.18 74.25 2.08
CA GLU A 261 66.71 74.37 2.05
C GLU A 261 66.09 73.31 1.12
N SER A 262 66.63 73.16 -0.09
CA SER A 262 66.17 72.13 -1.04
C SER A 262 66.36 70.71 -0.49
N ALA A 263 67.47 70.43 0.21
CA ALA A 263 67.71 69.16 0.86
C ALA A 263 66.68 68.89 1.96
N LYS A 264 66.30 69.92 2.74
CA LYS A 264 65.26 69.79 3.77
C LYS A 264 63.89 69.49 3.16
N ASP A 265 63.54 70.12 2.04
CA ASP A 265 62.29 69.86 1.33
C ASP A 265 62.24 68.43 0.77
N ILE A 266 63.33 67.94 0.20
CA ILE A 266 63.46 66.54 -0.26
C ILE A 266 63.29 65.57 0.92
N ALA A 267 63.92 65.84 2.07
CA ALA A 267 63.79 65.00 3.26
C ALA A 267 62.35 64.94 3.77
N ALA A 268 61.63 66.06 3.74
CA ALA A 268 60.21 66.10 4.11
C ALA A 268 59.34 65.26 3.15
N LEU A 269 59.57 65.36 1.84
CA LEU A 269 58.86 64.54 0.84
C LEU A 269 59.14 63.05 1.02
N ILE A 270 60.39 62.67 1.31
CA ILE A 270 60.75 61.27 1.54
C ILE A 270 60.12 60.74 2.82
N THR A 271 60.09 61.53 3.89
CA THR A 271 59.40 61.14 5.13
C THR A 271 57.93 60.87 4.85
N SER A 272 57.27 61.75 4.09
CA SER A 272 55.87 61.56 3.68
C SER A 272 55.69 60.32 2.80
N ALA A 273 56.60 60.04 1.87
CA ALA A 273 56.56 58.87 1.01
C ALA A 273 56.69 57.58 1.82
N THR A 274 57.60 57.54 2.80
CA THR A 274 57.78 56.39 3.70
C THR A 274 56.51 56.10 4.49
N THR A 275 55.81 57.13 5.00
CA THR A 275 54.52 56.95 5.69
C THR A 275 53.47 56.31 4.77
N LEU A 276 53.34 56.79 3.53
CA LEU A 276 52.40 56.22 2.55
C LEU A 276 52.75 54.78 2.18
N ILE A 277 54.04 54.44 2.09
CA ILE A 277 54.49 53.06 1.85
C ILE A 277 54.11 52.16 3.02
N GLN A 278 54.30 52.60 4.26
CA GLN A 278 53.92 51.84 5.45
C GLN A 278 52.41 51.58 5.53
N GLU A 279 51.59 52.59 5.20
CA GLU A 279 50.14 52.42 5.05
C GLU A 279 49.80 51.41 3.94
N GLY A 280 50.51 51.46 2.81
CA GLY A 280 50.37 50.51 1.70
C GLY A 280 50.71 49.07 2.09
N VAL A 281 51.78 48.86 2.88
CA VAL A 281 52.14 47.54 3.43
C VAL A 281 51.04 47.02 4.34
N ALA A 282 50.53 47.84 5.26
CA ALA A 282 49.44 47.44 6.15
C ALA A 282 48.15 47.08 5.39
N LEU A 283 47.82 47.81 4.32
CA LEU A 283 46.69 47.47 3.45
C LEU A 283 46.90 46.14 2.71
N ALA A 284 48.12 45.88 2.22
CA ALA A 284 48.46 44.61 1.58
C ALA A 284 48.37 43.42 2.54
N GLU A 285 48.81 43.57 3.79
CA GLU A 285 48.68 42.54 4.83
C GLU A 285 47.21 42.23 5.16
N ASN A 286 46.36 43.26 5.28
CA ASN A 286 44.93 43.07 5.49
C ASN A 286 44.26 42.37 4.29
N ALA A 287 44.69 42.69 3.07
CA ALA A 287 44.22 42.00 1.86
C ALA A 287 44.66 40.53 1.84
N GLU A 288 45.90 40.22 2.25
CA GLU A 288 46.43 38.86 2.38
C GLU A 288 45.57 38.01 3.34
N VAL A 289 45.26 38.53 4.53
CA VAL A 289 44.38 37.87 5.53
C VAL A 289 42.96 37.67 4.99
N SER A 290 42.42 38.67 4.30
CA SER A 290 41.07 38.59 3.71
C SER A 290 40.99 37.53 2.62
N MET A 291 42.02 37.43 1.76
CA MET A 291 42.11 36.40 0.72
C MET A 291 42.26 35.00 1.32
N SER A 292 43.03 34.83 2.40
CA SER A 292 43.10 33.55 3.12
C SER A 292 41.73 33.12 3.65
N THR A 293 41.01 34.03 4.29
CA THR A 293 39.66 33.76 4.82
C THR A 293 38.66 33.43 3.71
N MET A 294 38.79 34.09 2.55
CA MET A 294 37.98 33.79 1.36
C MET A 294 38.26 32.38 0.84
N ASN A 295 39.54 31.95 0.78
CA ASN A 295 39.90 30.62 0.35
C ASN A 295 39.34 29.51 1.27
N ASP A 296 39.38 29.73 2.58
CA ASP A 296 38.75 28.84 3.57
C ASP A 296 37.23 28.74 3.34
N SER A 297 36.58 29.87 3.04
CA SER A 297 35.14 29.92 2.74
C SER A 297 34.80 29.17 1.45
N ILE A 298 35.60 29.31 0.40
CA ILE A 298 35.43 28.57 -0.87
C ILE A 298 35.62 27.06 -0.64
N SER A 299 36.60 26.67 0.18
CA SER A 299 36.81 25.27 0.56
C SER A 299 35.59 24.68 1.26
N ASN A 300 34.99 25.42 2.19
CA ASN A 300 33.75 24.99 2.87
C ASN A 300 32.58 24.87 1.88
N VAL A 301 32.42 25.81 0.95
CA VAL A 301 31.38 25.73 -0.10
C VAL A 301 31.59 24.48 -0.98
N SER A 302 32.82 24.21 -1.40
CA SER A 302 33.16 23.01 -2.17
C SER A 302 32.83 21.72 -1.42
N HIS A 303 33.10 21.68 -0.10
CA HIS A 303 32.74 20.54 0.74
C HIS A 303 31.23 20.29 0.78
N VAL A 304 30.42 21.33 1.02
CA VAL A 304 28.95 21.24 1.05
C VAL A 304 28.39 20.79 -0.30
N ILE A 305 28.93 21.32 -1.40
CA ILE A 305 28.55 20.89 -2.75
C ILE A 305 28.85 19.40 -2.98
N GLY A 306 29.99 18.91 -2.47
CA GLY A 306 30.33 17.49 -2.49
C GLY A 306 29.31 16.64 -1.73
N GLU A 307 28.86 17.08 -0.55
CA GLU A 307 27.80 16.39 0.20
C GLU A 307 26.46 16.39 -0.55
N ILE A 308 26.11 17.48 -1.23
CA ILE A 308 24.89 17.56 -2.07
C ILE A 308 24.96 16.54 -3.21
N ALA A 309 26.10 16.40 -3.87
CA ALA A 309 26.28 15.42 -4.95
C ALA A 309 26.11 13.98 -4.43
N ILE A 310 26.73 13.64 -3.31
CA ILE A 310 26.60 12.32 -2.67
C ILE A 310 25.15 12.06 -2.25
N SER A 311 24.50 13.03 -1.61
CA SER A 311 23.10 12.92 -1.17
C SER A 311 22.15 12.78 -2.36
N SER A 312 22.39 13.49 -3.46
CA SER A 312 21.58 13.40 -4.68
C SER A 312 21.70 12.01 -5.32
N GLU A 313 22.90 11.43 -5.35
CA GLU A 313 23.10 10.05 -5.83
C GLU A 313 22.37 9.03 -4.95
N GLU A 314 22.41 9.19 -3.63
CA GLU A 314 21.67 8.32 -2.71
C GLU A 314 20.15 8.47 -2.87
N GLN A 315 19.65 9.69 -3.03
CA GLN A 315 18.24 9.95 -3.35
C GLN A 315 17.83 9.28 -4.66
N ASN A 316 18.67 9.36 -5.70
CA ASN A 316 18.40 8.71 -6.98
C ASN A 316 18.27 7.19 -6.82
N ARG A 317 19.18 6.56 -6.06
CA ARG A 317 19.09 5.13 -5.72
C ARG A 317 17.82 4.79 -4.94
N GLY A 318 17.43 5.63 -3.97
CA GLY A 318 16.17 5.47 -3.23
C GLY A 318 14.93 5.59 -4.13
N ILE A 319 14.94 6.51 -5.09
CA ILE A 319 13.89 6.66 -6.10
C ILE A 319 13.81 5.42 -6.99
N GLN A 320 14.93 4.82 -7.41
CA GLN A 320 14.88 3.57 -8.18
C GLN A 320 14.27 2.41 -7.38
N GLN A 321 14.57 2.32 -6.08
CA GLN A 321 13.97 1.30 -5.21
C GLN A 321 12.47 1.51 -5.03
N ALA A 322 12.04 2.75 -4.78
CA ALA A 322 10.62 3.06 -4.65
C ALA A 322 9.87 2.85 -5.98
N ARG A 323 10.50 3.07 -7.15
CA ARG A 323 9.91 2.72 -8.46
C ARG A 323 9.64 1.22 -8.59
N MET A 324 10.59 0.39 -8.16
CA MET A 324 10.37 -1.07 -8.14
C MET A 324 9.19 -1.45 -7.22
N ALA A 325 9.06 -0.80 -6.06
CA ALA A 325 7.92 -1.02 -5.17
C ALA A 325 6.59 -0.59 -5.80
N VAL A 326 6.54 0.56 -6.49
CA VAL A 326 5.34 1.02 -7.21
C VAL A 326 4.94 0.04 -8.32
N ASN A 327 5.90 -0.50 -9.06
CA ASN A 327 5.63 -1.54 -10.07
C ASN A 327 5.04 -2.82 -9.45
N GLU A 328 5.47 -3.21 -8.26
CA GLU A 328 4.89 -4.36 -7.56
C GLU A 328 3.46 -4.07 -7.09
N VAL A 329 3.20 -2.85 -6.61
CA VAL A 329 1.83 -2.41 -6.27
C VAL A 329 0.93 -2.39 -7.50
N ASP A 330 1.43 -1.95 -8.66
CA ASP A 330 0.70 -2.03 -9.93
C ASP A 330 0.34 -3.49 -10.27
N ARG A 331 1.32 -4.40 -10.16
CA ARG A 331 1.10 -5.83 -10.40
C ARG A 331 0.02 -6.43 -9.50
N ILE A 332 0.04 -6.09 -8.20
CA ILE A 332 -0.99 -6.50 -7.23
C ILE A 332 -2.35 -5.88 -7.57
N THR A 333 -2.37 -4.61 -7.99
CA THR A 333 -3.60 -3.91 -8.39
C THR A 333 -4.25 -4.59 -9.61
N GLN A 334 -3.46 -4.93 -10.63
CA GLN A 334 -3.94 -5.70 -11.77
C GLN A 334 -4.39 -7.12 -11.41
N GLN A 335 -3.74 -7.74 -10.42
CA GLN A 335 -4.18 -9.04 -9.90
C GLN A 335 -5.53 -8.92 -9.17
N ASN A 336 -5.72 -7.88 -8.36
CA ASN A 336 -6.99 -7.62 -7.68
C ASN A 336 -8.13 -7.38 -8.66
N ASN A 337 -7.90 -6.66 -9.76
CA ASN A 337 -8.90 -6.50 -10.82
C ASN A 337 -9.32 -7.85 -11.41
N ARG A 338 -8.35 -8.71 -11.76
CA ARG A 338 -8.64 -10.07 -12.24
C ARG A 338 -9.38 -10.92 -11.21
N MET A 339 -8.99 -10.82 -9.93
CA MET A 339 -9.67 -11.53 -8.84
C MET A 339 -11.11 -11.02 -8.63
N ALA A 340 -11.36 -9.73 -8.81
CA ALA A 340 -12.68 -9.15 -8.73
C ALA A 340 -13.58 -9.65 -9.88
N GLU A 341 -13.06 -9.68 -11.11
CA GLU A 341 -13.80 -10.25 -12.27
C GLU A 341 -14.13 -11.73 -12.07
N GLN A 342 -13.17 -12.51 -11.58
CA GLN A 342 -13.36 -13.93 -11.26
C GLN A 342 -14.40 -14.13 -10.14
N SER A 343 -14.34 -13.31 -9.09
CA SER A 343 -15.31 -13.34 -7.99
C SER A 343 -16.72 -13.00 -8.46
N THR A 344 -16.91 -11.99 -9.31
CA THR A 344 -18.22 -11.68 -9.91
C THR A 344 -18.78 -12.88 -10.66
N THR A 345 -17.95 -13.55 -11.45
CA THR A 345 -18.35 -14.74 -12.21
C THR A 345 -18.77 -15.88 -11.29
N LEU A 346 -18.00 -16.12 -10.22
CA LEU A 346 -18.30 -17.15 -9.23
C LEU A 346 -19.59 -16.87 -8.46
N VAL A 347 -19.79 -15.62 -8.02
CA VAL A 347 -21.02 -15.19 -7.31
C VAL A 347 -22.25 -15.42 -8.20
N ASN A 348 -22.17 -15.05 -9.48
CA ASN A 348 -23.27 -15.27 -10.43
C ASN A 348 -23.58 -16.76 -10.61
N ALA A 349 -22.55 -17.61 -10.72
CA ALA A 349 -22.73 -19.06 -10.84
C ALA A 349 -23.36 -19.67 -9.56
N LEU A 350 -22.94 -19.22 -8.38
CA LEU A 350 -23.52 -19.66 -7.10
C LEU A 350 -24.98 -19.21 -6.95
N GLN A 351 -25.30 -18.01 -7.43
CA GLN A 351 -26.67 -17.49 -7.40
C GLN A 351 -27.59 -18.36 -8.27
N GLN A 352 -27.15 -18.71 -9.49
CA GLN A 352 -27.89 -19.62 -10.36
C GLN A 352 -28.10 -21.00 -9.74
N LEU A 353 -27.07 -21.57 -9.10
CA LEU A 353 -27.17 -22.87 -8.44
C LEU A 353 -28.16 -22.83 -7.25
N THR A 354 -28.19 -21.72 -6.52
CA THR A 354 -29.09 -21.53 -5.38
C THR A 354 -30.53 -21.31 -5.82
N GLU A 355 -30.74 -20.59 -6.92
CA GLU A 355 -32.05 -20.44 -7.56
C GLU A 355 -32.58 -21.79 -8.06
N GLN A 356 -31.73 -22.60 -8.69
CA GLN A 356 -32.06 -23.97 -9.10
C GLN A 356 -32.43 -24.85 -7.89
N LEU A 357 -31.62 -24.82 -6.82
CA LEU A 357 -31.89 -25.59 -5.61
C LEU A 357 -33.23 -25.16 -4.97
N ASN A 358 -33.48 -23.85 -4.87
CA ASN A 358 -34.77 -23.33 -4.40
C ASN A 358 -35.94 -23.83 -5.23
N HIS A 359 -35.81 -23.85 -6.56
CA HIS A 359 -36.86 -24.36 -7.45
C HIS A 359 -37.17 -25.85 -7.20
N GLU A 360 -36.13 -26.67 -6.99
CA GLU A 360 -36.29 -28.11 -6.69
C GLU A 360 -36.95 -28.37 -5.33
N VAL A 361 -36.61 -27.61 -4.28
CA VAL A 361 -37.29 -27.73 -2.97
C VAL A 361 -38.64 -27.03 -2.90
N ASP A 362 -38.98 -26.12 -3.82
CA ASP A 362 -40.30 -25.49 -3.91
C ASP A 362 -41.41 -26.47 -4.32
N LEU A 363 -41.06 -27.56 -4.99
CA LEU A 363 -41.99 -28.65 -5.30
C LEU A 363 -42.60 -29.27 -4.02
N PHE A 364 -41.85 -29.27 -2.91
CA PHE A 364 -42.28 -29.85 -1.65
C PHE A 364 -43.17 -28.89 -0.84
N ARG A 365 -44.38 -29.33 -0.49
CA ARG A 365 -45.31 -28.55 0.34
C ARG A 365 -45.10 -28.94 1.80
N LEU A 366 -44.44 -28.06 2.55
CA LEU A 366 -44.23 -28.23 3.98
C LEU A 366 -45.51 -27.98 4.77
N PRO A 367 -45.60 -28.49 6.02
CA PRO A 367 -46.66 -28.09 6.93
C PRO A 367 -46.58 -26.60 7.21
N ASP A 368 -47.72 -25.90 7.16
CA ASP A 368 -47.77 -24.52 7.62
C ASP A 368 -47.31 -24.49 9.08
N ASN A 369 -46.28 -23.69 9.35
CA ASN A 369 -45.57 -23.63 10.63
C ASN A 369 -46.42 -22.95 11.75
N THR A 370 -47.74 -23.15 11.76
CA THR A 370 -48.68 -22.46 12.65
C THR A 370 -49.10 -23.28 13.88
N LEU A 371 -48.52 -24.45 14.14
CA LEU A 371 -48.94 -25.31 15.28
C LEU A 371 -47.80 -26.01 16.03
N LEU A 372 -46.64 -25.35 16.18
CA LEU A 372 -45.66 -25.71 17.21
C LEU A 372 -45.09 -24.45 17.87
N HIS A 373 -45.92 -23.81 18.69
CA HIS A 373 -45.51 -23.13 19.91
C HIS A 373 -46.39 -23.59 21.07
#